data_AF-A0A497L6B6-F1
#
_entry.id   AF-A0A497L6B6-F1
#
_cell.length_a   1.000
_cell.length_b   1.000
_cell.length_c   1.000
_cell.angle_alpha   90.00
_cell.angle_beta   90.00
_cell.angle_gamma   90.00
#
_symmetry.space_group_name_H-M   'P 1'
#
loop_
_entity.id
_entity.type
_entity.pdbx_description
1 polymer ?
#
loop_
_entity_poly.entity_id
_entity_poly.type
_entity_poly.pdbx_seq_one_letter_code
_entity_poly.pdbx_strand_id
1 'polypeptide(L)'
;MAEATVYRAIKRLRTLGIINPAIKVSKIKNSKGGPRPTVWALEGASTEEISRALRLHFKTLSPKYRVAEEVAQTILDEYMSSRSIQEISYKEILIHIKEMRIPFRAPDVADLAAQYLLERGIKVWR
;
A
#
# COMPACT_ATOMS: atom_id res chain seq x y z
N MET A 1 12.30 8.05 4.79
CA MET A 1 13.53 8.25 4.00
C MET A 1 13.44 9.56 3.22
N ALA A 2 14.53 10.31 3.09
CA ALA A 2 14.54 11.54 2.28
C ALA A 2 14.52 11.21 0.78
N GLU A 3 13.74 11.96 -0.01
CA GLU A 3 13.50 11.72 -1.44
C GLU A 3 14.80 11.65 -2.27
N ALA A 4 15.76 12.53 -1.98
CA ALA A 4 17.07 12.55 -2.64
C ALA A 4 17.86 11.23 -2.43
N THR A 5 17.66 10.55 -1.31
CA THR A 5 18.32 9.27 -1.01
C THR A 5 17.76 8.16 -1.89
N VAL A 6 16.44 8.16 -2.09
CA VAL A 6 15.75 7.19 -2.95
C VAL A 6 16.19 7.36 -4.42
N TYR A 7 16.24 8.59 -4.92
CA TYR A 7 16.72 8.85 -6.28
C TYR A 7 18.17 8.39 -6.50
N ARG A 8 19.06 8.60 -5.52
CA ARG A 8 20.45 8.12 -5.59
C ARG A 8 20.52 6.59 -5.61
N ALA A 9 19.73 5.92 -4.79
CA ALA A 9 19.66 4.46 -4.74
C ALA A 9 19.16 3.88 -6.07
N ILE A 10 18.06 4.41 -6.62
CA ILE A 10 17.53 4.00 -7.92
C ILE A 10 18.57 4.21 -9.03
N LYS A 11 19.26 5.35 -9.03
CA LYS A 11 20.31 5.63 -10.02
C LYS A 11 21.42 4.57 -9.94
N ARG A 12 21.88 4.23 -8.74
CA ARG A 12 22.91 3.20 -8.51
C ARG A 12 22.46 1.81 -8.99
N LEU A 13 21.25 1.38 -8.60
CA LEU A 13 20.70 0.09 -9.01
C LEU A 13 20.54 -0.01 -10.53
N ARG A 14 20.11 1.08 -11.17
CA ARG A 14 20.03 1.17 -12.63
C ARG A 14 21.42 1.08 -13.28
N THR A 15 22.42 1.79 -12.75
CA THR A 15 23.78 1.72 -13.30
C THR A 15 24.41 0.34 -13.15
N LEU A 16 24.00 -0.43 -12.14
CA LEU A 16 24.42 -1.81 -11.93
C LEU A 16 23.64 -2.81 -12.81
N GLY A 17 22.66 -2.36 -13.60
CA GLY A 17 21.83 -3.23 -14.44
C GLY A 17 20.80 -4.07 -13.69
N ILE A 18 20.65 -3.86 -12.37
CA ILE A 18 19.75 -4.67 -11.53
C ILE A 18 18.28 -4.32 -11.79
N ILE A 19 17.99 -3.05 -12.08
CA ILE A 19 16.62 -2.56 -12.33
C ILE A 19 16.52 -1.85 -13.68
N ASN A 20 15.37 -2.05 -14.33
CA ASN A 20 15.02 -1.42 -15.59
C ASN A 20 13.70 -0.65 -15.48
N PRO A 21 13.53 0.46 -16.22
CA PRO A 21 12.27 1.19 -16.24
C PRO A 21 11.23 0.37 -17.02
N ALA A 22 10.18 -0.12 -16.35
CA ALA A 22 9.14 -0.93 -16.98
C ALA A 22 8.06 -0.07 -17.64
N ILE A 23 7.42 0.81 -16.86
CA ILE A 23 6.28 1.63 -17.32
C ILE A 23 6.38 3.03 -16.74
N LYS A 24 6.19 4.06 -17.58
CA LYS A 24 5.91 5.42 -17.11
C LYS A 24 4.42 5.58 -16.84
N VAL A 25 4.07 6.01 -15.63
CA VAL A 25 2.68 6.15 -15.22
C VAL A 25 1.99 7.26 -16.04
N SER A 26 0.73 7.04 -16.41
CA SER A 26 -0.08 7.99 -17.15
C SER A 26 -0.35 9.26 -16.33
N LYS A 27 -0.51 10.39 -17.01
CA LYS A 27 -0.78 11.67 -16.35
C LYS A 27 -2.20 11.67 -15.78
N ILE A 28 -2.32 12.00 -14.49
CA ILE A 28 -3.62 12.18 -13.83
C ILE A 28 -4.22 13.52 -14.29
N LYS A 29 -5.54 13.56 -14.53
CA LYS A 29 -6.23 14.70 -15.15
C LYS A 29 -6.09 16.05 -14.42
N ASN A 30 -5.65 16.09 -13.15
CA ASN A 30 -5.51 17.31 -12.34
C ASN A 30 -4.12 17.50 -11.68
N SER A 31 -3.05 16.87 -12.18
CA SER A 31 -1.71 17.03 -11.56
C SER A 31 -1.12 18.42 -11.85
N LYS A 32 -0.63 19.13 -10.80
CA LYS A 32 -0.02 20.47 -10.89
C LYS A 32 1.36 20.54 -11.61
N GLY A 33 1.79 19.46 -12.27
CA GLY A 33 3.12 19.34 -12.91
C GLY A 33 4.10 18.54 -12.06
N GLY A 34 5.23 18.14 -12.67
CA GLY A 34 6.27 17.33 -12.04
C GLY A 34 6.70 16.10 -12.86
N PRO A 35 7.84 15.48 -12.51
CA PRO A 35 8.31 14.25 -13.17
C PRO A 35 7.29 13.12 -12.95
N ARG A 36 7.00 12.37 -14.01
CA ARG A 36 6.05 11.26 -13.94
C ARG A 36 6.65 10.11 -13.15
N PRO A 37 5.89 9.48 -12.24
CA PRO A 37 6.31 8.25 -11.59
C PRO A 37 6.67 7.20 -12.65
N THR A 38 7.75 6.48 -12.40
CA THR A 38 8.19 5.36 -13.25
C THR A 38 8.17 4.11 -12.39
N VAL A 39 7.50 3.07 -12.87
CA VAL A 39 7.57 1.73 -12.28
C VAL A 39 8.90 1.12 -12.72
N TRP A 40 9.75 0.81 -11.75
CA TRP A 40 11.01 0.11 -11.98
C TRP A 40 10.79 -1.39 -11.72
N ALA A 41 11.39 -2.23 -12.55
CA ALA A 41 11.28 -3.67 -12.47
C ALA A 41 12.67 -4.31 -12.37
N LEU A 42 12.75 -5.44 -11.69
CA LEU A 42 13.91 -6.32 -11.74
C LEU A 42 13.94 -7.04 -13.09
N GLU A 43 15.13 -7.51 -13.47
CA GLU A 43 15.27 -8.37 -14.65
C GLU A 43 14.48 -9.67 -14.44
N GLY A 44 13.58 -9.99 -15.38
CA GLY A 44 12.69 -11.15 -15.29
C GLY A 44 11.36 -10.93 -14.55
N ALA A 45 11.07 -9.71 -14.08
CA ALA A 45 9.79 -9.41 -13.45
C ALA A 45 8.61 -9.65 -14.42
N SER A 46 7.53 -10.25 -13.91
CA SER A 46 6.39 -10.60 -14.73
C SER A 46 5.52 -9.36 -15.06
N THR A 47 4.72 -9.45 -16.13
CA THR A 47 3.78 -8.39 -16.48
C THR A 47 2.69 -8.22 -15.42
N GLU A 48 2.32 -9.30 -14.71
CA GLU A 48 1.39 -9.27 -13.58
C GLU A 48 1.96 -8.52 -12.38
N GLU A 49 3.25 -8.69 -12.07
CA GLU A 49 3.93 -7.98 -10.99
C GLU A 49 4.01 -6.47 -11.28
N ILE A 50 4.39 -6.10 -12.51
CA ILE A 50 4.40 -4.71 -12.97
C ILE A 50 3.00 -4.10 -12.87
N SER A 51 1.97 -4.84 -13.30
CA SER A 51 0.58 -4.41 -13.24
C SER A 51 0.06 -4.30 -11.80
N ARG A 52 0.54 -5.15 -10.89
CA ARG A 52 0.22 -5.11 -9.45
C ARG A 52 0.83 -3.87 -8.81
N ALA A 53 2.10 -3.58 -9.09
CA ALA A 53 2.77 -2.37 -8.62
C ALA A 53 2.07 -1.09 -9.12
N LEU A 54 1.65 -1.07 -10.38
CA LEU A 54 0.89 0.04 -10.95
C LEU A 54 -0.46 0.25 -10.24
N ARG A 55 -1.21 -0.84 -10.00
CA ARG A 55 -2.48 -0.78 -9.24
C ARG A 55 -2.26 -0.29 -7.82
N LEU A 56 -1.22 -0.76 -7.14
CA LEU A 56 -0.86 -0.32 -5.79
C LEU A 56 -0.55 1.18 -5.76
N HIS A 57 0.21 1.69 -6.73
CA HIS A 57 0.47 3.12 -6.84
C HIS A 57 -0.84 3.92 -6.91
N PHE A 58 -1.78 3.54 -7.77
CA PHE A 58 -3.07 4.24 -7.85
C PHE A 58 -3.92 4.11 -6.58
N LYS A 59 -3.89 2.95 -5.90
CA LYS A 59 -4.57 2.79 -4.59
C LYS A 59 -4.00 3.76 -3.55
N THR A 60 -2.68 3.82 -3.39
CA THR A 60 -1.98 4.67 -2.39
C THR A 60 -2.15 6.18 -2.60
N LEU A 61 -2.50 6.62 -3.81
CA LEU A 61 -2.84 8.03 -4.04
C LEU A 61 -4.10 8.45 -3.27
N SER A 62 -5.04 7.53 -3.01
CA SER A 62 -6.25 7.79 -2.25
C SER A 62 -5.94 7.99 -0.76
N PRO A 63 -6.33 9.12 -0.14
CA PRO A 63 -6.17 9.32 1.30
C PRO A 63 -6.89 8.27 2.14
N LYS A 64 -8.07 7.81 1.69
CA LYS A 64 -8.83 6.75 2.38
C LYS A 64 -8.05 5.44 2.44
N TYR A 65 -7.38 5.09 1.35
CA TYR A 65 -6.60 3.86 1.26
C TYR A 65 -5.36 3.91 2.17
N ARG A 66 -4.67 5.05 2.21
CA ARG A 66 -3.52 5.24 3.12
C ARG A 66 -3.91 5.07 4.57
N VAL A 67 -5.03 5.64 4.97
CA VAL A 67 -5.53 5.48 6.35
C VAL A 67 -5.97 4.04 6.63
N ALA A 68 -6.62 3.36 5.67
CA ALA A 68 -6.98 1.96 5.83
C ALA A 68 -5.75 1.04 5.95
N GLU A 69 -4.68 1.33 5.20
CA GLU A 69 -3.40 0.61 5.29
C GLU A 69 -2.72 0.84 6.63
N GLU A 70 -2.73 2.07 7.14
CA GLU A 70 -2.24 2.40 8.48
C GLU A 70 -3.00 1.61 9.55
N VAL A 71 -4.34 1.61 9.50
CA VAL A 71 -5.18 0.81 10.40
C VAL A 71 -4.82 -0.67 10.36
N ALA A 72 -4.72 -1.24 9.15
CA ALA A 72 -4.42 -2.65 8.99
C ALA A 72 -3.01 -2.99 9.51
N GLN A 73 -2.04 -2.10 9.31
CA GLN A 73 -0.69 -2.26 9.84
C GLN A 73 -0.65 -2.18 11.36
N THR A 74 -1.39 -1.24 11.98
CA THR A 74 -1.54 -1.17 13.44
C THR A 74 -2.14 -2.47 13.99
N ILE A 75 -3.18 -3.02 13.34
CA ILE A 75 -3.77 -4.30 13.74
C ILE A 75 -2.75 -5.44 13.65
N LEU A 76 -1.93 -5.48 12.60
CA LEU A 76 -0.88 -6.49 12.46
C LEU A 76 0.17 -6.39 13.57
N ASP A 77 0.62 -5.17 13.86
CA ASP A 77 1.69 -4.91 14.80
C ASP A 77 1.21 -5.11 16.25
N GLU A 78 0.03 -4.58 16.59
CA GLU A 78 -0.47 -4.59 17.98
C GLU A 78 -1.29 -5.84 18.30
N TYR A 79 -2.19 -6.28 17.42
CA TYR A 79 -3.13 -7.36 17.72
C TYR A 79 -2.53 -8.74 17.38
N MET A 80 -1.92 -8.87 16.20
CA MET A 80 -1.44 -10.18 15.73
C MET A 80 -0.10 -10.57 16.36
N SER A 81 0.83 -9.63 16.48
CA SER A 81 2.14 -9.91 17.10
C SER A 81 2.02 -10.22 18.60
N SER A 82 1.06 -9.62 19.30
CA SER A 82 0.88 -9.84 20.74
C SER A 82 0.11 -11.12 21.07
N ARG A 83 -0.81 -11.58 20.21
CA ARG A 83 -1.69 -12.72 20.49
C ARG A 83 -1.41 -13.96 19.66
N SER A 84 -0.58 -13.88 18.60
CA SER A 84 -0.33 -14.98 17.65
C SER A 84 -1.58 -15.55 16.96
N ILE A 85 -2.63 -14.74 16.86
CA ILE A 85 -3.91 -15.10 16.23
C ILE A 85 -3.87 -14.64 14.76
N GLN A 86 -4.38 -15.46 13.83
CA GLN A 86 -4.45 -15.14 12.38
C GLN A 86 -5.87 -14.83 11.89
N GLU A 87 -6.80 -14.61 12.82
CA GLU A 87 -8.20 -14.32 12.56
C GLU A 87 -8.61 -13.01 13.25
N ILE A 88 -9.48 -12.22 12.61
CA ILE A 88 -10.04 -10.99 13.18
C ILE A 88 -11.49 -10.80 12.75
N SER A 89 -12.34 -10.29 13.63
CA SER A 89 -13.73 -9.94 13.29
C SER A 89 -13.84 -8.54 12.69
N TYR A 90 -14.79 -8.34 11.78
CA TYR A 90 -15.14 -7.03 11.24
C TYR A 90 -15.51 -6.02 12.33
N LYS A 91 -16.13 -6.50 13.43
CA LYS A 91 -16.43 -5.66 14.60
C LYS A 91 -15.17 -5.16 15.29
N GLU A 92 -14.13 -5.98 15.39
CA GLU A 92 -12.84 -5.58 15.99
C GLU A 92 -12.13 -4.54 15.13
N ILE A 93 -12.16 -4.70 13.81
CA ILE A 93 -11.64 -3.69 12.87
C ILE A 93 -12.34 -2.34 13.11
N LEU A 94 -13.67 -2.35 13.28
CA LEU A 94 -14.43 -1.12 13.56
C LEU A 94 -14.08 -0.49 14.91
N ILE A 95 -13.77 -1.28 15.93
CA ILE A 95 -13.33 -0.77 17.24
C ILE A 95 -12.01 -0.04 17.09
N HIS A 96 -11.01 -0.65 16.43
CA HIS A 96 -9.72 -0.02 16.18
C HIS A 96 -9.83 1.26 15.34
N ILE A 97 -10.71 1.29 14.34
CA ILE A 97 -10.96 2.51 13.55
C ILE A 97 -11.55 3.63 14.42
N LYS A 98 -12.45 3.31 15.35
CA LYS A 98 -13.02 4.29 16.28
C LYS A 98 -11.96 4.84 17.25
N GLU A 99 -11.07 3.98 17.73
CA GLU A 99 -9.96 4.37 18.62
C GLU A 99 -9.00 5.34 17.91
N MET A 100 -8.72 5.13 16.63
CA MET A 100 -7.83 5.98 15.83
C MET A 100 -8.45 7.32 15.39
N ARG A 101 -9.73 7.60 15.73
CA ARG A 101 -10.43 8.88 15.44
C ARG A 101 -10.27 9.36 13.98
N ILE A 102 -10.43 8.43 13.05
CA ILE A 102 -10.21 8.66 11.62
C ILE A 102 -11.27 9.62 11.02
N PRO A 103 -10.90 10.63 10.20
CA PRO A 103 -11.83 11.61 9.63
C PRO A 103 -12.65 11.09 8.44
N PHE A 104 -12.73 9.77 8.24
CA PHE A 104 -13.44 9.11 7.14
C PHE A 104 -14.57 8.22 7.68
N ARG A 105 -15.50 7.82 6.80
CA ARG A 105 -16.57 6.89 7.17
C ARG A 105 -15.96 5.55 7.58
N ALA A 106 -16.25 5.11 8.80
CA ALA A 106 -15.68 3.89 9.37
C ALA A 106 -15.95 2.63 8.53
N PRO A 107 -17.14 2.40 7.94
CA PRO A 107 -17.38 1.23 7.09
C PRO A 107 -16.49 1.20 5.85
N ASP A 108 -16.35 2.33 5.14
CA ASP A 108 -15.49 2.42 3.95
C ASP A 108 -14.04 2.05 4.26
N VAL A 109 -13.53 2.50 5.42
CA VAL A 109 -12.15 2.23 5.86
C VAL A 109 -12.02 0.78 6.33
N ALA A 110 -13.03 0.26 7.03
CA ALA A 110 -13.06 -1.12 7.50
C ALA A 110 -13.06 -2.12 6.35
N ASP A 111 -13.81 -1.86 5.28
CA ASP A 111 -13.83 -2.73 4.10
C ASP A 111 -12.47 -2.76 3.40
N LEU A 112 -11.81 -1.60 3.27
CA LEU A 112 -10.46 -1.50 2.71
C LEU A 112 -9.41 -2.18 3.60
N ALA A 113 -9.49 -2.00 4.91
CA ALA A 113 -8.60 -2.64 5.88
C ALA A 113 -8.79 -4.16 5.89
N ALA A 114 -10.04 -4.63 5.85
CA ALA A 114 -10.37 -6.05 5.76
C ALA A 114 -9.81 -6.68 4.47
N GLN A 115 -9.94 -6.00 3.34
CA GLN A 115 -9.34 -6.45 2.09
C GLN A 115 -7.81 -6.53 2.18
N TYR A 116 -7.17 -5.54 2.81
CA TYR A 116 -5.72 -5.53 3.02
C TYR A 116 -5.24 -6.68 3.91
N LEU A 117 -5.94 -6.94 5.00
CA LEU A 117 -5.65 -8.04 5.92
C LEU A 117 -5.78 -9.40 5.20
N LEU A 118 -6.82 -9.55 4.37
CA LEU A 118 -7.01 -10.75 3.56
C LEU A 118 -5.92 -10.93 2.50
N GLU A 119 -5.47 -9.86 1.85
CA GLU A 119 -4.32 -9.89 0.92
C GLU A 119 -3.02 -10.33 1.62
N ARG A 120 -2.88 -10.10 2.93
CA ARG A 120 -1.75 -10.57 3.76
C ARG A 120 -1.97 -11.94 4.41
N GLY A 121 -3.07 -12.64 4.08
CA GLY A 121 -3.35 -13.99 4.55
C GLY A 121 -4.09 -14.08 5.89
N ILE A 122 -4.65 -12.98 6.38
CA ILE A 122 -5.45 -12.95 7.61
C ILE A 122 -6.90 -13.23 7.28
N LYS A 123 -7.53 -14.09 8.09
CA LYS A 123 -8.93 -14.42 7.94
C LYS A 123 -9.79 -13.38 8.62
N VAL A 124 -10.67 -12.73 7.85
CA VAL A 124 -11.61 -11.74 8.38
C VAL A 124 -13.00 -12.37 8.47
N TRP A 125 -13.55 -12.42 9.69
CA TRP A 125 -14.92 -12.85 9.94
C TRP A 125 -15.88 -11.67 9.83
N ARG A 126 -16.99 -11.84 9.11
CA ARG A 126 -18.03 -10.81 8.95
C ARG A 126 -19.07 -10.86 10.06
#